data_AF-A0A950RIQ1-F1
#
_entry.id   AF-A0A950RIQ1-F1
#
_cell.length_a   1.000
_cell.length_b   1.000
_cell.length_c   1.000
_cell.angle_alpha   90.00
_cell.angle_beta   90.00
_cell.angle_gamma   90.00
#
_symmetry.space_group_name_H-M   'P 1'
#
loop_
_entity.id
_entity.type
_entity.pdbx_description
1 polymer ?
#
loop_
_entity_poly.entity_id
_entity_poly.type
_entity_poly.pdbx_seq_one_letter_code
_entity_poly.pdbx_strand_id
1 'polypeptide(L)'
;MPLTSKTYQIADVWAAQELYHANGWTHGLPIVPPRSETVHACLDWALTPPGHLLGVEPVRGVPVTAEKLAVNAVMAGCLPMHFPVGLAAFTAMLREEFLLHGATASTG
;
A
#
# COMPACT_ATOMS: atom_id res chain seq x y z
N MET A 1 13.25 10.47 1.93
CA MET A 1 13.59 10.05 0.54
C MET A 1 12.41 10.31 -0.38
N PRO A 2 12.61 10.60 -1.68
CA PRO A 2 11.50 10.87 -2.60
C PRO A 2 10.62 9.63 -2.80
N LEU A 3 9.30 9.83 -2.85
CA LEU A 3 8.33 8.82 -3.25
C LEU A 3 8.29 8.77 -4.79
N THR A 4 8.01 7.59 -5.34
CA THR A 4 7.99 7.33 -6.79
C THR A 4 6.58 7.20 -7.37
N SER A 5 5.59 6.98 -6.53
CA SER A 5 4.19 6.85 -6.92
C SER A 5 3.64 8.15 -7.49
N LYS A 6 2.78 8.00 -8.51
CA LYS A 6 2.07 9.13 -9.11
C LYS A 6 1.29 9.89 -8.05
N THR A 7 1.50 11.19 -7.99
CA THR A 7 0.84 12.10 -7.06
C THR A 7 -0.20 12.93 -7.81
N TYR A 8 -1.32 13.20 -7.14
CA TYR A 8 -2.42 14.02 -7.67
C TYR A 8 -2.64 15.20 -6.73
N GLN A 9 -2.73 16.41 -7.28
CA GLN A 9 -3.11 17.60 -6.53
C GLN A 9 -4.62 17.75 -6.56
N ILE A 10 -5.26 17.71 -5.39
CA ILE A 10 -6.70 17.68 -5.24
C ILE A 10 -7.10 18.70 -4.18
N ALA A 11 -8.23 19.39 -4.40
CA ALA A 11 -8.65 20.52 -3.58
C ALA A 11 -8.96 20.13 -2.12
N ASP A 12 -9.70 19.04 -1.94
CA ASP A 12 -10.12 18.55 -0.63
C ASP A 12 -10.38 17.03 -0.62
N VAL A 13 -10.78 16.51 0.54
CA VAL A 13 -11.07 15.09 0.72
C VAL A 13 -12.27 14.62 -0.11
N TRP A 14 -13.26 15.48 -0.35
CA TRP A 14 -14.47 15.10 -1.10
C TRP A 14 -14.14 14.92 -2.58
N ALA A 15 -13.42 15.88 -3.17
CA ALA A 15 -12.92 15.76 -4.52
C ALA A 15 -11.96 14.55 -4.69
N ALA A 16 -11.22 14.20 -3.64
CA ALA A 16 -10.38 13.00 -3.66
C ALA A 16 -11.23 11.71 -3.70
N GLN A 17 -12.29 11.61 -2.90
CA GLN A 17 -13.19 10.45 -2.94
C GLN A 17 -13.84 10.29 -4.33
N GLU A 18 -14.33 11.39 -4.93
CA GLU A 18 -14.91 11.37 -6.27
C GLU A 18 -13.89 10.91 -7.32
N LEU A 19 -12.63 11.36 -7.22
CA LEU A 19 -11.55 10.89 -8.10
C LEU A 19 -11.33 9.37 -7.94
N TYR A 20 -11.28 8.87 -6.71
CA TYR A 20 -11.05 7.45 -6.44
C TYR A 20 -12.19 6.58 -7.00
N HIS A 21 -13.43 7.03 -6.81
CA HIS A 21 -14.62 6.37 -7.31
C HIS A 21 -14.66 6.38 -8.85
N ALA A 22 -14.46 7.53 -9.48
CA ALA A 22 -14.47 7.68 -10.94
C ALA A 22 -13.40 6.81 -11.64
N ASN A 23 -12.26 6.56 -10.98
CA ASN A 23 -11.20 5.68 -11.50
C ASN A 23 -11.33 4.21 -11.07
N GLY A 24 -12.32 3.85 -10.26
CA GLY A 24 -12.49 2.48 -9.75
C GLY A 24 -11.33 1.99 -8.88
N TRP A 25 -10.65 2.88 -8.15
CA TRP A 25 -9.47 2.53 -7.34
C TRP A 25 -9.81 1.91 -5.99
N THR A 26 -11.07 1.92 -5.58
CA THR A 26 -11.55 1.28 -4.35
C THR A 26 -12.68 0.31 -4.67
N HIS A 27 -13.09 -0.48 -3.70
CA HIS A 27 -14.30 -1.32 -3.78
C HIS A 27 -15.62 -0.52 -3.70
N GLY A 28 -15.60 0.79 -3.98
CA GLY A 28 -16.77 1.67 -3.92
C GLY A 28 -17.05 2.31 -2.56
N LEU A 29 -16.21 2.04 -1.54
CA LEU A 29 -16.29 2.74 -0.25
C LEU A 29 -15.18 3.80 -0.17
N PRO A 30 -15.36 4.84 0.65
CA PRO A 30 -14.31 5.84 0.88
C PRO A 30 -13.11 5.23 1.59
N ILE A 31 -11.94 5.81 1.30
CA ILE A 31 -10.65 5.44 1.92
C ILE A 31 -9.99 6.68 2.54
N VAL A 32 -8.99 6.48 3.39
CA VAL A 32 -8.16 7.60 3.85
C VAL A 32 -7.22 8.06 2.71
N PRO A 33 -7.20 9.34 2.33
CA PRO A 33 -6.29 9.82 1.28
C PRO A 33 -4.81 9.59 1.66
N PRO A 34 -4.03 8.85 0.85
CA PRO A 34 -2.62 8.58 1.15
C PRO A 34 -1.75 9.79 0.78
N ARG A 35 -1.70 10.79 1.66
CA ARG A 35 -0.84 11.96 1.52
C ARG A 35 0.64 11.58 1.66
N SER A 36 1.54 12.29 0.99
CA SER A 36 2.98 11.99 1.05
C SER A 36 3.52 11.99 2.48
N GLU A 37 3.09 12.92 3.31
CA GLU A 37 3.45 13.00 4.73
C GLU A 37 3.03 11.77 5.55
N THR A 38 1.83 11.24 5.36
CA THR A 38 1.36 10.07 6.11
C THR A 38 2.03 8.78 5.62
N VAL A 39 2.33 8.70 4.33
CA VAL A 39 3.13 7.61 3.74
C VAL A 39 4.56 7.65 4.28
N HIS A 40 5.20 8.82 4.33
CA HIS A 40 6.53 8.99 4.93
C HIS A 40 6.52 8.61 6.41
N ALA A 41 5.52 9.05 7.18
CA ALA A 41 5.42 8.70 8.59
C ALA A 41 5.41 7.17 8.82
N CYS A 42 4.69 6.40 8.00
CA CYS A 42 4.72 4.93 8.05
C CYS A 42 6.12 4.38 7.77
N LEU A 43 6.75 4.84 6.69
CA LEU A 43 8.09 4.38 6.28
C LEU A 43 9.17 4.72 7.32
N ASP A 44 9.08 5.90 7.92
CA ASP A 44 9.99 6.38 8.96
C ASP A 44 9.85 5.55 10.24
N TRP A 45 8.61 5.22 10.65
CA TRP A 45 8.36 4.32 11.78
C TRP A 45 8.95 2.93 11.61
N ALA A 46 8.95 2.44 10.37
CA ALA A 46 9.55 1.15 10.03
C ALA A 46 11.04 1.24 9.66
N LEU A 47 11.66 2.43 9.72
CA LEU A 47 13.06 2.67 9.34
C LEU A 47 13.40 2.10 7.95
N THR A 48 12.45 2.14 7.03
CA THR A 48 12.54 1.44 5.75
C THR A 48 12.47 2.44 4.58
N PRO A 49 13.43 2.42 3.64
CA PRO A 49 13.38 3.32 2.50
C PRO A 49 12.23 2.96 1.55
N PRO A 50 11.60 3.94 0.87
CA PRO A 50 10.42 3.71 0.02
C PRO A 50 10.65 2.68 -1.09
N GLY A 51 11.87 2.66 -1.66
CA GLY A 51 12.26 1.72 -2.72
C GLY A 51 12.64 0.32 -2.23
N HIS A 52 12.57 0.03 -0.93
CA HIS A 52 12.87 -1.30 -0.42
C HIS A 52 11.89 -2.33 -1.03
N LEU A 53 12.42 -3.33 -1.71
CA LEU A 53 11.65 -4.42 -2.31
C LEU A 53 11.33 -5.46 -1.23
N LEU A 54 10.04 -5.68 -0.96
CA LEU A 54 9.58 -6.71 -0.02
C LEU A 54 9.57 -8.09 -0.67
N GLY A 55 9.27 -8.12 -1.96
CA GLY A 55 9.19 -9.34 -2.75
C GLY A 55 8.45 -9.10 -4.06
N VAL A 56 8.22 -10.18 -4.79
CA VAL A 56 7.47 -10.17 -6.06
C VAL A 56 6.31 -11.13 -5.90
N GLU A 57 5.09 -10.69 -6.23
CA GLU A 57 3.94 -11.59 -6.23
C GLU A 57 4.15 -12.64 -7.34
N PRO A 58 4.22 -13.94 -6.99
CA PRO A 58 4.76 -14.95 -7.89
C PRO A 58 3.93 -15.21 -9.14
N VAL A 59 2.61 -14.95 -9.10
CA VAL A 59 1.73 -15.27 -10.24
C VAL A 59 1.64 -14.14 -11.26
N ARG A 60 1.56 -12.89 -10.81
CA ARG A 60 1.48 -11.70 -11.68
C ARG A 60 2.84 -11.09 -11.98
N GLY A 61 3.90 -11.51 -11.28
CA GLY A 61 5.24 -10.96 -11.44
C GLY A 61 5.35 -9.50 -11.01
N VAL A 62 4.48 -9.05 -10.10
CA VAL A 62 4.42 -7.65 -9.69
C VAL A 62 5.34 -7.41 -8.49
N PRO A 63 6.34 -6.52 -8.59
CA PRO A 63 7.18 -6.16 -7.46
C PRO A 63 6.39 -5.34 -6.43
N VAL A 64 6.53 -5.70 -5.16
CA VAL A 64 5.89 -4.99 -4.04
C VAL A 64 6.97 -4.25 -3.25
N THR A 65 6.92 -2.92 -3.27
CA THR A 65 7.84 -2.06 -2.52
C THR A 65 7.23 -1.61 -1.20
N ALA A 66 8.09 -1.22 -0.25
CA ALA A 66 7.68 -0.63 1.02
C ALA A 66 6.80 0.61 0.80
N GLU A 67 7.10 1.46 -0.19
CA GLU A 67 6.24 2.60 -0.55
C GLU A 67 4.82 2.16 -0.94
N LYS A 68 4.69 1.15 -1.81
CA LYS A 68 3.37 0.69 -2.25
C LYS A 68 2.58 0.07 -1.10
N LEU A 69 3.24 -0.65 -0.22
CA LEU A 69 2.60 -1.17 0.98
C LEU A 69 2.17 -0.03 1.90
N ALA A 70 3.01 0.98 2.12
CA ALA A 70 2.68 2.14 2.96
C ALA A 70 1.49 2.94 2.42
N VAL A 71 1.42 3.16 1.11
CA VAL A 71 0.26 3.81 0.46
C VAL A 71 -1.03 3.03 0.75
N ASN A 72 -1.04 1.71 0.53
CA ASN A 72 -2.22 0.87 0.79
C ASN A 72 -2.57 0.80 2.28
N ALA A 73 -1.57 0.76 3.16
CA ALA A 73 -1.77 0.76 4.60
C ALA A 73 -2.44 2.07 5.06
N VAL A 74 -1.96 3.22 4.57
CA VAL A 74 -2.60 4.51 4.87
C VAL A 74 -4.02 4.55 4.34
N MET A 75 -4.27 4.09 3.10
CA MET A 75 -5.62 3.99 2.53
C MET A 75 -6.58 3.20 3.43
N ALA A 76 -6.08 2.13 4.05
CA ALA A 76 -6.81 1.30 5.00
C ALA A 76 -6.94 1.91 6.42
N GLY A 77 -6.40 3.11 6.67
CA GLY A 77 -6.44 3.78 7.97
C GLY A 77 -5.39 3.29 8.96
N CYS A 78 -4.31 2.65 8.48
CA CYS A 78 -3.21 2.20 9.34
C CYS A 78 -2.51 3.39 10.00
N LEU A 79 -2.35 3.33 11.33
CA LEU A 79 -1.50 4.27 12.06
C LEU A 79 -0.02 3.94 11.80
N PRO A 80 0.86 4.95 11.65
CA PRO A 80 2.28 4.73 11.37
C PRO A 80 2.98 3.75 12.31
N MET A 81 2.69 3.82 13.61
CA MET A 81 3.26 2.90 14.62
C MET A 81 2.89 1.43 14.43
N HIS A 82 1.81 1.13 13.71
CA HIS A 82 1.38 -0.24 13.39
C HIS A 82 1.98 -0.75 12.07
N PHE A 83 2.46 0.15 11.20
CA PHE A 83 2.99 -0.21 9.89
C PHE A 83 4.12 -1.26 9.92
N PRO A 84 5.06 -1.25 10.87
CA PRO A 84 6.12 -2.26 10.93
C PRO A 84 5.59 -3.71 10.98
N VAL A 85 4.44 -3.94 11.63
CA VAL A 85 3.81 -5.27 11.69
C VAL A 85 3.30 -5.68 10.32
N GLY A 86 2.63 -4.77 9.60
CA GLY A 86 2.17 -5.00 8.23
C GLY A 86 3.34 -5.25 7.28
N LEU A 87 4.42 -4.48 7.41
CA LEU A 87 5.65 -4.65 6.63
C LEU A 87 6.24 -6.05 6.81
N ALA A 88 6.40 -6.49 8.06
CA ALA A 88 6.92 -7.82 8.37
C ALA A 88 6.00 -8.93 7.85
N ALA A 89 4.68 -8.78 8.02
CA ALA A 89 3.69 -9.74 7.54
C ALA A 89 3.75 -9.89 6.01
N PHE A 90 3.71 -8.79 5.26
CA PHE A 90 3.78 -8.84 3.80
C PHE A 90 5.12 -9.36 3.30
N THR A 91 6.23 -9.03 3.96
CA THR A 91 7.55 -9.59 3.63
C THR A 91 7.55 -11.10 3.78
N ALA A 92 6.97 -11.62 4.87
CA ALA A 92 6.84 -13.06 5.08
C ALA A 92 5.90 -13.72 4.07
N MET A 93 4.76 -13.09 3.78
CA MET A 93 3.76 -13.59 2.85
C MET A 93 4.24 -13.63 1.40
N LEU A 94 5.17 -12.76 1.01
CA LEU A 94 5.75 -12.71 -0.33
C LEU A 94 6.87 -13.74 -0.55
N ARG A 95 7.23 -14.51 0.47
CA ARG A 95 8.13 -15.65 0.31
C ARG A 95 7.39 -16.82 -0.34
N GLU A 96 8.12 -17.60 -1.15
CA GLU A 96 7.57 -18.74 -1.89
C GLU A 96 6.88 -19.75 -0.97
N GLU A 97 7.42 -19.99 0.22
CA GLU A 97 6.91 -20.99 1.16
C GLU A 97 5.51 -20.66 1.70
N PHE A 98 5.10 -19.39 1.68
CA PHE A 98 3.76 -18.98 2.12
C PHE A 98 2.67 -19.26 1.07
N LEU A 99 3.04 -19.39 -0.22
CA LEU A 99 2.10 -19.60 -1.33
C LEU A 99 1.00 -18.52 -1.40
N LEU A 100 1.38 -17.25 -1.43
CA LEU A 100 0.48 -16.08 -1.39
C LEU A 100 -0.73 -16.18 -2.34
N HIS A 101 -0.49 -16.60 -3.58
CA HIS A 101 -1.57 -16.72 -4.56
C HIS A 101 -2.62 -17.74 -4.11
N GLY A 102 -2.21 -18.90 -3.62
CA GLY A 102 -3.13 -19.92 -3.13
C GLY A 102 -3.94 -19.45 -1.91
N ALA A 103 -3.32 -18.66 -1.02
CA ALA A 103 -3.98 -18.13 0.17
C ALA A 103 -4.97 -16.98 -0.12
N THR A 104 -4.79 -16.26 -1.24
CA THR A 104 -5.56 -15.04 -1.56
C THR A 104 -6.47 -15.18 -2.78
N ALA A 105 -6.34 -16.26 -3.55
CA ALA A 105 -7.23 -16.57 -4.65
C ALA A 105 -8.56 -17.13 -4.13
N SER A 106 -9.67 -16.64 -4.69
CA SER A 106 -10.97 -17.28 -4.55
C SER A 106 -11.26 -18.05 -5.83
N THR A 107 -11.66 -19.31 -5.71
CA THR A 107 -12.26 -20.08 -6.80
C THR A 107 -13.70 -19.64 -6.94
N GLY A 108 -13.93 -18.48 -7.55
CA GLY A 108 -15.27 -18.07 -7.97
C GLY A 108 -15.90 -19.11 -8.89
#